data_AF-I4DKR8-F1
#
_entry.id   AF-I4DKR8-F1
#
_cell.length_a   1.000
_cell.length_b   1.000
_cell.length_c   1.000
_cell.angle_alpha   90.00
_cell.angle_beta   90.00
_cell.angle_gamma   90.00
#
_symmetry.space_group_name_H-M   'P 1'
#
loop_
_entity.id
_entity.type
_entity.pdbx_description
1 polymer ?
#
loop_
_entity_poly.entity_id
_entity_poly.type
_entity_poly.pdbx_seq_one_letter_code
_entity_poly.pdbx_strand_id
1 'polypeptide(L)'
;MFRDFDRRLQRDIKRTVDARLKLSTMLSEGRITPKPIDVQVVSHNMQRYAVWFGGSLLGSTPEFYQVCHTKQAYMEYGPSICRHNPVFGTMI
;
A
#
# COMPACT_ATOMS: atom_id res chain seq x y z
N MET A 1 6.76 8.86 -15.68
CA MET A 1 6.29 9.53 -14.45
C MET A 1 7.07 10.82 -14.28
N PHE A 2 6.60 11.75 -13.46
CA PHE A 2 7.29 13.03 -13.25
C PHE A 2 8.65 12.82 -12.60
N ARG A 3 9.69 13.46 -13.17
CA ARG A 3 11.05 13.42 -12.64
C ARG A 3 11.10 13.98 -11.22
N ASP A 4 11.85 13.33 -10.33
CA ASP A 4 12.07 13.73 -8.93
C ASP A 4 10.80 13.81 -8.05
N PHE A 5 9.66 13.26 -8.51
CA PHE A 5 8.39 13.30 -7.77
C PHE A 5 8.48 12.55 -6.43
N ASP A 6 9.06 11.35 -6.46
CA ASP A 6 9.31 10.50 -5.30
C ASP A 6 10.15 11.22 -4.25
N ARG A 7 11.28 11.80 -4.67
CA ARG A 7 12.18 12.57 -3.80
C ARG A 7 11.49 13.77 -3.19
N ARG A 8 10.72 14.53 -3.98
CA ARG A 8 9.97 15.69 -3.49
C ARG A 8 8.93 15.27 -2.45
N LEU A 9 8.15 14.23 -2.75
CA LEU A 9 7.10 13.74 -1.88
C LEU A 9 7.67 13.23 -0.55
N GLN A 10 8.73 12.41 -0.60
CA GLN A 10 9.38 11.88 0.59
C GLN A 10 9.92 13.00 1.50
N ARG A 11 10.61 13.98 0.91
CA ARG A 11 11.15 15.13 1.65
C ARG A 11 10.05 15.93 2.33
N ASP A 12 8.98 16.25 1.61
CA ASP A 12 7.92 17.13 2.13
C ASP A 12 7.11 16.42 3.23
N ILE A 13 6.86 15.11 3.09
CA ILE A 13 6.25 14.29 4.16
C ILE A 13 7.19 14.20 5.37
N LYS A 14 8.48 13.90 5.16
CA LYS A 14 9.46 13.78 6.25
C LYS A 14 9.57 15.07 7.05
N ARG A 15 9.62 16.23 6.38
CA ARG A 15 9.61 17.56 7.03
C ARG A 15 8.38 17.76 7.92
N THR A 16 7.20 17.37 7.43
CA THR A 16 5.94 17.50 8.19
C THR A 16 5.96 16.60 9.43
N VAL A 17 6.40 15.36 9.26
CA VAL A 17 6.49 14.38 10.34
C VAL A 17 7.51 14.80 11.40
N ASP A 18 8.70 15.25 10.98
CA ASP A 18 9.75 15.71 11.89
C ASP A 18 9.34 16.97 12.66
N ALA A 19 8.66 17.91 12.00
CA ALA A 19 8.11 19.10 12.66
C ALA A 19 7.12 18.70 13.77
N ARG A 20 6.24 17.73 13.50
CA ARG A 20 5.29 17.22 14.50
C ARG A 20 6.02 16.53 15.66
N LEU A 21 6.99 15.67 15.39
CA LEU A 21 7.76 14.98 16.43
C LEU A 21 8.51 15.98 17.31
N LYS A 22 9.10 17.02 16.72
CA LYS A 22 9.77 18.11 17.44
C LYS A 22 8.81 18.84 18.38
N LEU A 23 7.60 19.17 17.91
CA LEU A 23 6.56 19.79 18.75
C LEU A 23 6.16 18.89 19.92
N SER A 24 5.99 17.58 19.70
CA SER A 24 5.68 16.64 20.78
C SER A 24 6.76 16.59 21.86
N THR A 25 8.03 16.61 21.48
CA THR A 25 9.15 16.66 22.45
C THR A 25 9.17 17.98 23.22
N MET A 26 8.94 19.12 22.54
CA MET A 26 8.90 20.44 23.16
C MET A 26 7.77 20.56 24.19
N LEU A 27 6.55 20.16 23.82
CA LEU A 27 5.38 20.21 24.69
C LEU A 27 5.48 19.25 25.87
N SER A 28 6.29 18.19 25.74
CA SER A 28 6.54 17.23 26.82
C SER A 28 7.73 17.62 27.70
N GLU A 29 8.33 18.81 27.50
CA GLU A 29 9.55 19.24 28.22
C GLU A 29 10.69 18.21 28.13
N GLY A 30 10.79 17.48 27.02
CA GLY A 30 11.77 16.40 26.86
C GLY A 30 11.46 15.08 27.59
N ARG A 31 10.36 14.99 28.34
CA ARG A 31 9.92 13.73 28.99
C ARG A 31 9.56 12.64 27.98
N ILE A 32 9.13 13.04 26.80
CA ILE A 32 8.79 12.14 25.69
C ILE A 32 9.74 12.42 24.53
N THR A 33 10.54 11.41 24.19
CA THR A 33 11.37 11.42 22.98
C THR A 33 10.80 10.40 22.00
N PRO A 34 9.93 10.82 21.07
CA PRO A 34 9.29 9.91 20.16
C PRO A 34 10.31 9.34 19.16
N LYS A 35 10.17 8.04 18.85
CA LYS A 35 11.02 7.37 17.87
C LYS A 35 10.92 8.08 16.51
N PRO A 36 12.06 8.36 15.82
CA PRO A 36 12.02 8.88 14.46
C PRO A 36 11.19 7.99 13.54
N ILE A 37 10.31 8.62 12.77
CA ILE A 37 9.48 7.92 11.78
C ILE A 37 10.26 7.86 10.47
N ASP A 38 10.47 6.65 9.98
CA ASP A 38 11.04 6.43 8.66
C ASP A 38 9.98 6.68 7.58
N VAL A 39 10.35 7.43 6.54
CA VAL A 39 9.46 7.81 5.45
C VAL A 39 10.13 7.41 4.15
N GLN A 40 9.52 6.47 3.44
CA GLN A 40 10.00 5.96 2.17
C GLN A 40 8.93 6.11 1.09
N VAL A 41 9.29 6.74 -0.03
CA VAL A 41 8.45 6.77 -1.23
C VAL A 41 9.10 5.87 -2.27
N VAL A 42 8.38 4.83 -2.69
CA VAL A 42 8.91 3.84 -3.63
C VAL A 42 8.68 4.28 -5.06
N SER A 43 9.77 4.34 -5.84
CA SER A 43 9.73 4.56 -7.27
C SER A 43 10.21 3.34 -8.04
N HIS A 44 9.53 2.98 -9.13
CA HIS A 44 9.87 1.80 -9.94
C HIS A 44 9.48 1.97 -11.41
N ASN A 45 10.14 1.21 -12.29
CA ASN A 45 9.99 1.37 -13.75
C ASN A 45 8.59 1.05 -14.29
N MET A 46 7.81 0.23 -13.57
CA MET A 46 6.46 -0.20 -14.01
C MET A 46 5.33 0.73 -13.54
N GLN A 47 5.64 1.88 -12.94
CA GLN A 47 4.64 2.83 -12.40
C GLN A 47 3.53 3.19 -13.40
N ARG A 48 3.86 3.37 -14.68
CA ARG A 48 2.89 3.77 -15.71
C ARG A 48 1.74 2.77 -15.85
N TYR A 49 2.03 1.49 -15.64
CA TYR A 49 1.07 0.38 -15.78
C TYR A 49 1.02 -0.47 -14.51
N ALA A 50 1.31 0.12 -13.34
CA ALA A 50 1.52 -0.64 -12.11
C ALA A 50 0.33 -1.53 -11.75
N VAL A 51 -0.89 -1.04 -11.96
CA VAL A 51 -2.13 -1.81 -11.71
C VAL A 51 -2.22 -3.03 -12.63
N TRP A 52 -1.99 -2.84 -13.93
CA TRP A 52 -2.07 -3.93 -14.90
C TRP A 52 -0.93 -4.92 -14.73
N PHE A 53 0.29 -4.42 -14.49
CA PHE A 53 1.46 -5.25 -14.19
C PHE A 53 1.24 -6.08 -12.92
N GLY A 54 0.74 -5.47 -11.84
CA GLY A 54 0.41 -6.17 -10.60
C GLY A 54 -0.68 -7.22 -10.80
N GLY A 55 -1.74 -6.89 -11.55
CA GLY A 55 -2.78 -7.86 -11.92
C GLY A 55 -2.26 -9.02 -12.76
N SER A 56 -1.37 -8.76 -13.73
CA SER A 56 -0.74 -9.81 -14.53
C SER A 56 0.17 -10.70 -13.69
N LEU A 57 0.90 -10.14 -12.74
CA LEU A 57 1.76 -10.90 -11.83
C LEU A 57 0.91 -11.81 -10.93
N LEU A 58 -0.11 -11.24 -10.27
CA LEU A 58 -1.02 -11.96 -9.38
C LEU A 58 -1.82 -13.03 -10.14
N GLY A 59 -2.37 -12.70 -11.31
CA GLY A 59 -3.11 -13.65 -12.14
C GLY A 59 -2.28 -14.83 -12.67
N SER A 60 -0.95 -14.72 -12.60
CA SER A 60 -0.03 -15.78 -13.00
C SER A 60 0.35 -16.72 -11.84
N THR A 61 -0.06 -16.45 -10.60
CA THR A 61 0.22 -17.33 -9.45
C THR A 61 -0.90 -18.37 -9.27
N PRO A 62 -0.60 -19.57 -8.75
CA PRO A 62 -1.62 -20.60 -8.52
C PRO A 62 -2.72 -20.17 -7.52
N GLU A 63 -2.37 -19.34 -6.54
CA GLU A 63 -3.27 -18.85 -5.49
C GLU A 63 -4.42 -18.02 -6.06
N PHE A 64 -4.22 -17.35 -7.19
CA PHE A 64 -5.27 -16.58 -7.87
C PHE A 64 -6.51 -17.44 -8.14
N TYR A 65 -6.31 -18.65 -8.66
CA TYR A 65 -7.42 -19.56 -8.98
C TYR A 65 -8.15 -20.06 -7.73
N GLN A 66 -7.49 -20.09 -6.57
CA GLN A 66 -8.10 -20.53 -5.31
C GLN A 66 -9.03 -19.46 -4.72
N VAL A 67 -8.73 -18.18 -4.96
CA VAL A 67 -9.51 -17.06 -4.41
C VAL A 67 -10.57 -16.53 -5.37
N CYS A 68 -10.54 -16.93 -6.64
CA CYS A 68 -11.54 -16.55 -7.62
C CYS A 68 -12.91 -17.17 -7.31
N HIS A 69 -13.96 -16.36 -7.48
CA HIS A 69 -15.34 -16.85 -7.48
C HIS A 69 -15.60 -17.67 -8.73
N THR A 70 -16.00 -18.93 -8.57
CA THR A 70 -16.36 -19.79 -9.70
C THR A 70 -17.73 -19.42 -10.25
N LYS A 71 -17.98 -19.73 -11.53
CA LYS A 71 -19.30 -19.59 -12.14
C LYS A 71 -20.36 -20.41 -11.38
N GLN A 72 -20.00 -21.60 -10.91
CA GLN A 72 -20.90 -22.44 -10.13
C GLN A 72 -21.31 -21.75 -8.82
N ALA A 73 -20.35 -21.24 -8.05
CA ALA A 73 -20.62 -20.52 -6.81
C ALA A 73 -21.50 -19.30 -7.05
N TYR A 74 -21.27 -18.56 -8.14
CA TYR A 74 -22.12 -17.42 -8.51
C TYR A 74 -23.58 -17.83 -8.77
N MET A 75 -23.80 -18.97 -9.42
CA MET A 75 -25.16 -19.47 -9.69
C MET A 75 -25.85 -20.01 -8.43
N GLU A 76 -25.11 -20.58 -7.49
CA GLU A 76 -25.63 -21.13 -6.23
C GLU A 76 -25.93 -20.06 -5.18
N TYR A 77 -25.01 -19.11 -4.99
CA TYR A 77 -25.07 -18.11 -3.91
C TYR A 77 -25.45 -16.70 -4.38
N GLY A 78 -25.46 -16.48 -5.71
CA GLY A 78 -25.82 -15.21 -6.33
C GLY A 78 -24.68 -14.19 -6.41
N PRO A 79 -24.95 -12.99 -6.95
CA PRO A 79 -23.95 -11.93 -7.16
C PRO A 79 -23.37 -11.33 -5.87
N SER A 80 -23.93 -11.67 -4.71
CA SER A 80 -23.45 -11.19 -3.41
C SER A 80 -22.00 -11.60 -3.16
N ILE A 81 -21.57 -12.78 -3.63
CA ILE A 81 -20.20 -13.28 -3.44
C ILE A 81 -19.16 -12.37 -4.08
N CYS A 82 -19.48 -11.72 -5.20
CA CYS A 82 -18.55 -10.82 -5.92
C CYS A 82 -18.36 -9.46 -5.25
N ARG A 83 -19.13 -9.13 -4.19
CA ARG A 83 -18.97 -7.86 -3.45
C ARG A 83 -17.70 -7.82 -2.61
N HIS A 84 -17.13 -8.98 -2.30
CA HIS A 84 -15.85 -9.11 -1.62
C HIS A 84 -14.97 -10.12 -2.36
N ASN A 85 -13.74 -9.71 -2.67
CA ASN A 85 -12.73 -10.58 -3.28
C ASN A 85 -11.55 -10.65 -2.31
N PRO A 86 -11.20 -11.85 -1.80
CA PRO A 86 -10.11 -11.99 -0.84
C PRO A 86 -8.80 -11.43 -1.40
N VAL A 87 -8.08 -10.68 -0.58
CA VAL A 87 -6.70 -10.26 -0.91
C VAL A 87 -5.77 -11.46 -0.71
N PHE A 88 -4.82 -11.63 -1.61
CA PHE A 88 -3.85 -12.72 -1.60
C PHE A 88 -2.47 -12.23 -2.11
N GLY A 89 -1.45 -13.08 -2.08
CA GLY A 89 -0.09 -12.73 -2.51
C GLY A 89 0.77 -12.08 -1.42
N THR A 90 0.24 -11.95 -0.21
CA THR A 90 0.97 -11.56 1.00
C THR A 90 0.64 -12.55 2.12
N MET A 91 1.46 -13.61 2.28
CA MET A 91 1.63 -14.15 3.64
C MET A 91 2.62 -13.22 4.33
N ILE A 92 2.14 -12.45 5.29
CA ILE A 92 2.96 -12.04 6.44
C ILE A 92 2.81 -13.16 7.45
#